data_AF-A0A7X7V4Z9-F1
#
_entry.id   AF-A0A7X7V4Z9-F1
#
_cell.length_a   1.000
_cell.length_b   1.000
_cell.length_c   1.000
_cell.angle_alpha   90.00
_cell.angle_beta   90.00
_cell.angle_gamma   90.00
#
_symmetry.space_group_name_H-M   'P 1'
#
loop_
_entity.id
_entity.type
_entity.pdbx_description
1 polymer ?
#
loop_
_entity_poly.entity_id
_entity_poly.type
_entity_poly.pdbx_seq_one_letter_code
_entity_poly.pdbx_strand_id
1 'polypeptide(L)'
;MKITFYYVRHGETLFNVLGRMQGGCDSPLTEKGIEGARNTASALRKVRFAKCYSSSSERALDTADILCAPHAGLQPVPMKELKEFDFGDLDGEKQEECWNIMSEASVQDDFSSFHGEDLERFDKRSRKAFDHMVAASADGDTVLVVSHGSYMMHLMKTLLSFDQTEYITRCNQLDRSWMPNAGICIFTYENGSWKIIEEPMSADEYRQKHEPKKMTFYYVRHGETLFNVKGRLQGLCDSPLTENGIHQAENTRDKLKNTEFASAYCSTAERARDTAEIILQGRNMQAVWDKRIREIYCGKLEGEAGFNGEIKKRFLEGHYRDVGGEDREDAAKRLREFLRDAYDQAADGDTVLLVSHGGMYTVLLNSFFHIDIEQMFQKAEAEQRDPIPNGGICIFSMENGKIELIKKMALHQ
;
A
#
# COMPACT_ATOMS: atom_id res chain seq x y z
N MET A 1 15.89 29.44 14.98
CA MET A 1 15.29 28.11 15.18
C MET A 1 14.45 27.76 13.97
N LYS A 2 14.75 26.63 13.35
CA LYS A 2 14.06 26.04 12.20
C LYS A 2 13.54 24.66 12.58
N ILE A 3 12.27 24.40 12.29
CA ILE A 3 11.61 23.11 12.54
C ILE A 3 10.88 22.71 11.25
N THR A 4 10.97 21.43 10.88
CA THR A 4 10.25 20.88 9.73
C THR A 4 9.09 20.01 10.22
N PHE A 5 7.89 20.28 9.74
CA PHE A 5 6.69 19.52 10.07
C PHE A 5 6.29 18.66 8.88
N TYR A 6 6.09 17.37 9.14
CA TYR A 6 5.44 16.44 8.23
C TYR A 6 4.03 16.22 8.76
N TYR A 7 3.05 16.77 8.07
CA TYR A 7 1.65 16.56 8.40
C TYR A 7 1.07 15.42 7.58
N VAL A 8 0.42 14.48 8.24
CA VAL A 8 -0.25 13.34 7.61
C VAL A 8 -1.73 13.33 7.98
N ARG A 9 -2.61 13.25 6.97
CA ARG A 9 -4.04 13.02 7.21
C ARG A 9 -4.27 11.56 7.61
N HIS A 10 -5.22 11.29 8.48
CA HIS A 10 -5.63 9.91 8.78
C HIS A 10 -5.96 9.09 7.51
N GLY A 11 -5.82 7.77 7.62
CA GLY A 11 -6.23 6.83 6.55
C GLY A 11 -7.73 6.88 6.26
N GLU A 12 -8.17 6.27 5.15
CA GLU A 12 -9.60 6.17 4.79
C GLU A 12 -10.40 5.52 5.92
N THR A 13 -11.55 6.11 6.27
CA THR A 13 -12.47 5.61 7.30
C THR A 13 -13.75 5.05 6.70
N LEU A 14 -14.53 4.33 7.51
CA LEU A 14 -15.88 3.91 7.14
C LEU A 14 -16.74 5.10 6.70
N PHE A 15 -16.66 6.26 7.36
CA PHE A 15 -17.44 7.44 6.96
C PHE A 15 -16.96 8.06 5.66
N ASN A 16 -15.66 7.96 5.32
CA ASN A 16 -15.19 8.36 3.98
C ASN A 16 -15.84 7.48 2.91
N VAL A 17 -15.89 6.17 3.10
CA VAL A 17 -16.53 5.23 2.15
C VAL A 17 -18.03 5.45 2.04
N LEU A 18 -18.70 5.75 3.16
CA LEU A 18 -20.14 5.99 3.19
C LEU A 18 -20.54 7.42 2.78
N GLY A 19 -19.58 8.29 2.46
CA GLY A 19 -19.84 9.68 2.11
C GLY A 19 -20.52 10.46 3.23
N ARG A 20 -20.04 10.30 4.47
CA ARG A 20 -20.56 11.00 5.66
C ARG A 20 -19.61 12.11 6.13
N MET A 21 -20.18 13.16 6.71
CA MET A 21 -19.41 14.21 7.39
C MET A 21 -18.71 13.63 8.61
N GLN A 22 -17.46 14.01 8.83
CA GLN A 22 -16.67 13.46 9.93
C GLN A 22 -15.77 14.52 10.58
N GLY A 23 -16.37 15.37 11.40
CA GLY A 23 -15.67 16.33 12.26
C GLY A 23 -15.28 15.71 13.61
N GLY A 24 -16.02 16.07 14.66
CA GLY A 24 -15.89 15.56 16.02
C GLY A 24 -16.31 14.09 16.20
N CYS A 25 -17.21 13.57 15.36
CA CYS A 25 -17.58 12.15 15.35
C CYS A 25 -16.45 11.25 14.81
N ASP A 26 -16.49 9.96 15.14
CA ASP A 26 -15.44 9.01 14.76
C ASP A 26 -15.99 7.75 14.07
N SER A 27 -15.14 7.17 13.23
CA SER A 27 -15.40 5.90 12.54
C SER A 27 -14.06 5.22 12.23
N PRO A 28 -14.00 3.89 12.28
CA PRO A 28 -12.73 3.16 12.18
C PRO A 28 -12.10 3.32 10.81
N LEU A 29 -10.78 3.15 10.75
CA LEU A 29 -10.06 2.99 9.49
C LEU A 29 -10.58 1.76 8.74
N THR A 30 -10.70 1.88 7.42
CA THR A 30 -10.93 0.72 6.55
C THR A 30 -9.61 -0.03 6.36
N GLU A 31 -9.68 -1.25 5.82
CA GLU A 31 -8.48 -1.98 5.41
C GLU A 31 -7.64 -1.19 4.37
N LYS A 32 -8.31 -0.46 3.46
CA LYS A 32 -7.64 0.45 2.52
C LYS A 32 -6.97 1.62 3.25
N GLY A 33 -7.61 2.17 4.28
CA GLY A 33 -7.04 3.22 5.11
C GLY A 33 -5.79 2.78 5.87
N ILE A 34 -5.82 1.57 6.44
CA ILE A 34 -4.66 0.95 7.11
C ILE A 34 -3.52 0.74 6.12
N GLU A 35 -3.80 0.22 4.92
CA GLU A 35 -2.77 0.01 3.90
C GLU A 35 -2.20 1.33 3.37
N GLY A 36 -3.05 2.36 3.21
CA GLY A 36 -2.60 3.71 2.88
C GLY A 36 -1.62 4.26 3.93
N ALA A 37 -1.97 4.14 5.22
CA ALA A 37 -1.08 4.55 6.31
C ALA A 37 0.25 3.77 6.32
N ARG A 38 0.22 2.47 6.02
CA ARG A 38 1.45 1.64 5.88
C ARG A 38 2.31 2.07 4.69
N ASN A 39 1.70 2.43 3.57
CA ASN A 39 2.45 2.97 2.43
C ASN A 39 3.12 4.30 2.79
N THR A 40 2.42 5.18 3.51
CA THR A 40 2.98 6.44 4.01
C THR A 40 4.11 6.22 5.01
N ALA A 41 3.95 5.29 5.96
CA ALA A 41 5.01 4.91 6.91
C ALA A 41 6.28 4.43 6.18
N SER A 42 6.09 3.61 5.15
CA SER A 42 7.18 3.08 4.30
C SER A 42 7.83 4.19 3.44
N ALA A 43 7.06 5.13 2.90
CA ALA A 43 7.58 6.29 2.19
C ALA A 43 8.42 7.20 3.10
N LEU A 44 8.01 7.36 4.37
CA LEU A 44 8.69 8.19 5.36
C LEU A 44 9.75 7.47 6.19
N ARG A 45 10.00 6.17 5.94
CA ARG A 45 10.89 5.31 6.77
C ARG A 45 12.31 5.85 6.96
N LYS A 46 12.81 6.65 6.02
CA LYS A 46 14.16 7.27 6.08
C LYS A 46 14.18 8.61 6.79
N VAL A 47 13.03 9.22 7.07
CA VAL A 47 12.92 10.48 7.78
C VAL A 47 13.16 10.24 9.28
N ARG A 48 14.00 11.06 9.89
CA ARG A 48 14.26 10.99 11.34
C ARG A 48 13.35 11.97 12.06
N PHE A 49 12.25 11.47 12.61
CA PHE A 49 11.35 12.27 13.43
C PHE A 49 11.88 12.38 14.86
N ALA A 50 11.97 13.60 15.36
CA ALA A 50 12.29 13.88 16.76
C ALA A 50 11.06 13.67 17.66
N LYS A 51 9.87 13.99 17.16
CA LYS A 51 8.60 13.93 17.90
C LYS A 51 7.45 13.57 16.97
N CYS A 52 6.41 12.96 17.53
CA CYS A 52 5.14 12.72 16.85
C CYS A 52 3.98 13.26 17.71
N TYR A 53 3.10 14.03 17.11
CA TYR A 53 1.85 14.48 17.72
C TYR A 53 0.69 13.99 16.87
N SER A 54 -0.42 13.60 17.49
CA SER A 54 -1.61 13.17 16.77
C SER A 54 -2.87 13.80 17.33
N SER A 55 -3.87 14.02 16.48
CA SER A 55 -5.23 14.24 16.95
C SER A 55 -5.64 13.12 17.89
N SER A 56 -6.26 13.47 19.01
CA SER A 56 -6.86 12.51 19.95
C SER A 56 -8.05 11.70 19.40
N SER A 57 -8.37 11.79 18.11
CA SER A 57 -9.38 10.93 17.46
C SER A 57 -8.77 9.57 17.13
N GLU A 58 -9.52 8.49 17.27
CA GLU A 58 -9.04 7.12 17.13
C GLU A 58 -8.46 6.87 15.73
N ARG A 59 -9.17 7.28 14.67
CA ARG A 59 -8.67 7.19 13.27
C ARG A 59 -7.30 7.82 13.04
N ALA A 60 -6.99 8.91 13.75
CA ALA A 60 -5.71 9.62 13.63
C ALA A 60 -4.64 8.99 14.51
N LEU A 61 -5.00 8.49 15.70
CA LEU A 61 -4.08 7.72 16.55
C LEU A 61 -3.68 6.40 15.89
N ASP A 62 -4.64 5.63 15.35
CA ASP A 62 -4.36 4.39 14.62
C ASP A 62 -3.41 4.64 13.44
N THR A 63 -3.66 5.73 12.69
CA THR A 63 -2.76 6.15 11.61
C THR A 63 -1.37 6.50 12.15
N ALA A 64 -1.29 7.26 13.24
CA ALA A 64 -0.02 7.67 13.84
C ALA A 64 0.79 6.50 14.40
N ASP A 65 0.13 5.52 15.00
CA ASP A 65 0.77 4.29 15.49
C ASP A 65 1.41 3.50 14.34
N ILE A 66 0.70 3.36 13.22
CA ILE A 66 1.24 2.74 11.99
C ILE A 66 2.46 3.52 11.49
N LEU A 67 2.38 4.85 11.47
CA LEU A 67 3.49 5.69 11.01
C LEU A 67 4.68 5.69 11.96
N CYS A 68 4.48 5.55 13.26
CA CYS A 68 5.55 5.51 14.26
C CYS A 68 6.25 4.15 14.34
N ALA A 69 5.57 3.05 13.97
CA ALA A 69 6.10 1.69 14.06
C ALA A 69 7.53 1.49 13.47
N PRO A 70 7.91 2.04 12.30
CA PRO A 70 9.27 1.92 11.78
C PRO A 70 10.31 2.80 12.48
N HIS A 71 9.90 3.74 13.33
CA HIS A 71 10.78 4.69 14.02
C HIS A 71 10.97 4.30 15.49
N ALA A 72 12.09 3.66 15.79
CA ALA A 72 12.40 3.19 17.14
C ALA A 72 12.28 4.30 18.20
N GLY A 73 11.42 4.07 19.21
CA GLY A 73 11.21 4.99 20.34
C GLY A 73 10.28 6.17 20.04
N LEU A 74 9.78 6.33 18.82
CA LEU A 74 8.79 7.35 18.49
C LEU A 74 7.40 6.86 18.91
N GLN A 75 6.64 7.68 19.63
CA GLN A 75 5.26 7.41 20.03
C GLN A 75 4.42 8.67 19.81
N PRO A 76 3.16 8.54 19.34
CA PRO A 76 2.32 9.69 19.14
C PRO A 76 1.85 10.28 20.46
N VAL A 77 2.00 11.60 20.61
CA VAL A 77 1.42 12.35 21.73
C VAL A 77 0.03 12.85 21.32
N PRO A 78 -1.07 12.35 21.94
CA PRO A 78 -2.42 12.78 21.60
C PRO A 78 -2.68 14.23 22.03
N MET A 79 -3.24 15.04 21.13
CA MET A 79 -3.64 16.42 21.37
C MET A 79 -5.09 16.64 20.93
N LYS A 80 -5.91 17.27 21.79
CA LYS A 80 -7.29 17.62 21.45
C LYS A 80 -7.34 18.79 20.48
N GLU A 81 -6.35 19.66 20.54
CA GLU A 81 -6.20 20.83 19.67
C GLU A 81 -5.98 20.46 18.20
N LEU A 82 -5.58 19.22 17.90
CA LEU A 82 -5.40 18.69 16.55
C LEU A 82 -6.65 17.99 15.97
N LYS A 83 -7.79 17.98 16.67
CA LYS A 83 -9.04 17.38 16.17
C LYS A 83 -9.51 18.04 14.88
N GLU A 84 -10.29 17.30 14.08
CA GLU A 84 -10.86 17.81 12.83
C GLU A 84 -11.72 19.05 13.09
N PHE A 85 -11.99 19.81 12.03
CA PHE A 85 -12.96 20.88 12.08
C PHE A 85 -14.31 20.36 12.60
N ASP A 86 -14.86 21.01 13.62
CA ASP A 86 -16.13 20.62 14.25
C ASP A 86 -17.31 21.14 13.42
N PHE A 87 -17.98 20.24 12.70
CA PHE A 87 -19.15 20.57 11.89
C PHE A 87 -20.46 20.57 12.69
N GLY A 88 -20.40 20.34 14.01
CA GLY A 88 -21.54 20.35 14.91
C GLY A 88 -22.59 19.30 14.53
N ASP A 89 -23.85 19.73 14.43
CA ASP A 89 -25.01 18.87 14.13
C ASP A 89 -24.93 18.18 12.76
N LEU A 90 -24.03 18.61 11.87
CA LEU A 90 -23.82 17.97 10.57
C LEU A 90 -22.94 16.70 10.67
N ASP A 91 -22.29 16.47 11.81
CA ASP A 91 -21.42 15.30 11.97
C ASP A 91 -22.18 13.98 11.81
N GLY A 92 -21.64 13.11 10.96
CA GLY A 92 -22.25 11.82 10.64
C GLY A 92 -23.37 11.90 9.61
N GLU A 93 -23.88 13.08 9.26
CA GLU A 93 -24.85 13.23 8.16
C GLU A 93 -24.23 12.87 6.81
N LYS A 94 -25.07 12.44 5.86
CA LYS A 94 -24.56 12.17 4.52
C LYS A 94 -24.20 13.47 3.82
N GLN A 95 -23.02 13.50 3.21
CA GLN A 95 -22.50 14.66 2.48
C GLN A 95 -23.46 15.11 1.37
N GLU A 96 -24.08 14.17 0.67
CA GLU A 96 -25.05 14.48 -0.40
C GLU A 96 -26.31 15.19 0.13
N GLU A 97 -26.72 14.90 1.36
CA GLU A 97 -27.94 15.43 1.99
C GLU A 97 -27.69 16.81 2.61
N CYS A 98 -26.48 17.04 3.12
CA CYS A 98 -26.08 18.32 3.71
C CYS A 98 -25.23 19.22 2.79
N TRP A 99 -25.00 18.84 1.53
CA TRP A 99 -24.05 19.53 0.64
C TRP A 99 -24.30 21.02 0.50
N ASN A 100 -25.55 21.44 0.27
CA ASN A 100 -25.88 22.86 0.09
C ASN A 100 -25.58 23.67 1.36
N ILE A 101 -25.97 23.13 2.52
CA ILE A 101 -25.73 23.73 3.82
C ILE A 101 -24.22 23.82 4.10
N MET A 102 -23.52 22.71 3.87
CA MET A 102 -22.07 22.62 4.04
C MET A 102 -21.34 23.59 3.12
N SER A 103 -21.75 23.70 1.85
CA SER A 103 -21.13 24.60 0.88
C SER A 103 -21.31 26.06 1.26
N GLU A 104 -22.48 26.45 1.77
CA GLU A 104 -22.72 27.82 2.26
C GLU A 104 -21.89 28.14 3.51
N ALA A 105 -21.89 27.24 4.50
CA ALA A 105 -21.10 27.39 5.73
C ALA A 105 -19.58 27.40 5.45
N SER A 106 -19.11 26.57 4.51
CA SER A 106 -17.69 26.47 4.13
C SER A 106 -17.17 27.71 3.40
N VAL A 107 -18.05 28.51 2.78
CA VAL A 107 -17.63 29.81 2.21
C VAL A 107 -17.22 30.79 3.31
N GLN A 108 -17.85 30.68 4.48
CA GLN A 108 -17.59 31.55 5.63
C GLN A 108 -16.65 30.92 6.66
N ASP A 109 -16.31 29.63 6.51
CA ASP A 109 -15.64 28.82 7.53
C ASP A 109 -16.33 28.93 8.91
N ASP A 110 -17.66 28.99 8.92
CA ASP A 110 -18.46 29.19 10.13
C ASP A 110 -19.60 28.17 10.21
N PHE A 111 -19.46 27.23 11.15
CA PHE A 111 -20.46 26.22 11.46
C PHE A 111 -21.16 26.47 12.80
N SER A 112 -21.03 27.67 13.37
CA SER A 112 -21.64 28.04 14.66
C SER A 112 -23.17 27.90 14.66
N SER A 113 -23.82 28.16 13.50
CA SER A 113 -25.27 27.96 13.31
C SER A 113 -25.72 26.50 13.39
N PHE A 114 -24.77 25.56 13.34
CA PHE A 114 -24.98 24.12 13.51
C PHE A 114 -24.34 23.62 14.80
N HIS A 115 -24.05 24.50 15.77
CA HIS A 115 -23.33 24.16 17.00
C HIS A 115 -21.89 23.63 16.79
N GLY A 116 -21.33 23.85 15.59
CA GLY A 116 -19.95 23.54 15.27
C GLY A 116 -18.97 24.63 15.69
N GLU A 117 -17.77 24.61 15.13
CA GLU A 117 -16.79 25.68 15.31
C GLU A 117 -16.76 26.68 14.15
N ASP A 118 -16.19 27.85 14.43
CA ASP A 118 -15.87 28.88 13.46
C ASP A 118 -14.35 28.97 13.27
N LEU A 119 -13.93 29.75 12.27
CA LEU A 119 -12.52 29.93 11.95
C LEU A 119 -11.71 30.57 13.10
N GLU A 120 -12.32 31.42 13.93
CA GLU A 120 -11.64 32.05 15.08
C GLU A 120 -11.29 31.01 16.15
N ARG A 121 -12.26 30.16 16.51
CA ARG A 121 -12.08 29.07 17.46
C ARG A 121 -11.08 28.05 16.95
N PHE A 122 -11.13 27.73 15.66
CA PHE A 122 -10.15 26.88 14.98
C PHE A 122 -8.74 27.49 15.01
N ASP A 123 -8.58 28.75 14.64
CA ASP A 123 -7.27 29.44 14.59
C ASP A 123 -6.63 29.49 15.98
N LYS A 124 -7.44 29.79 17.01
CA LYS A 124 -6.97 29.80 18.40
C LYS A 124 -6.45 28.44 18.86
N ARG A 125 -7.17 27.35 18.59
CA ARG A 125 -6.73 26.00 19.02
C ARG A 125 -5.56 25.49 18.20
N SER A 126 -5.54 25.74 16.89
CA SER A 126 -4.45 25.32 16.01
C SER A 126 -3.14 26.06 16.34
N ARG A 127 -3.17 27.37 16.56
CA ARG A 127 -1.99 28.13 17.04
C ARG A 127 -1.49 27.60 18.38
N LYS A 128 -2.38 27.37 19.34
CA LYS A 128 -2.01 26.77 20.63
C LYS A 128 -1.27 25.43 20.44
N ALA A 129 -1.73 24.57 19.53
CA ALA A 129 -1.06 23.30 19.23
C ALA A 129 0.35 23.52 18.66
N PHE A 130 0.47 24.33 17.61
CA PHE A 130 1.75 24.54 16.93
C PHE A 130 2.74 25.34 17.77
N ASP A 131 2.30 26.32 18.55
CA ASP A 131 3.15 27.04 19.51
C ASP A 131 3.71 26.10 20.57
N HIS A 132 2.89 25.16 21.07
CA HIS A 132 3.35 24.12 21.97
C HIS A 132 4.41 23.22 21.32
N MET A 133 4.19 22.77 20.08
CA MET A 133 5.15 21.93 19.36
C MET A 133 6.46 22.67 19.08
N VAL A 134 6.39 23.95 18.71
CA VAL A 134 7.56 24.81 18.49
C VAL A 134 8.35 24.98 19.78
N ALA A 135 7.68 25.30 20.90
CA ALA A 135 8.32 25.46 22.20
C ALA A 135 8.94 24.15 22.72
N ALA A 136 8.37 23.00 22.36
CA ALA A 136 8.89 21.69 22.73
C ALA A 136 10.04 21.21 21.80
N SER A 137 10.34 21.92 20.71
CA SER A 137 11.29 21.48 19.68
C SER A 137 12.64 22.19 19.74
N ALA A 138 13.68 21.48 19.31
CA ALA A 138 15.01 22.04 19.12
C ALA A 138 15.22 22.54 17.68
N ASP A 139 16.26 23.34 17.48
CA ASP A 139 16.68 23.75 16.14
C ASP A 139 17.07 22.54 15.28
N GLY A 140 16.48 22.42 14.09
CA GLY A 140 16.67 21.30 13.17
C GLY A 140 15.74 20.11 13.41
N ASP A 141 14.85 20.15 14.40
CA ASP A 141 13.89 19.05 14.65
C ASP A 141 12.97 18.85 13.43
N THR A 142 12.70 17.57 13.15
CA THR A 142 11.61 17.16 12.25
C THR A 142 10.49 16.55 13.09
N VAL A 143 9.27 17.06 12.93
CA VAL A 143 8.10 16.71 13.74
C VAL A 143 7.05 16.07 12.84
N LEU A 144 6.58 14.88 13.21
CA LEU A 144 5.43 14.23 12.57
C LEU A 144 4.14 14.72 13.25
N VAL A 145 3.15 15.14 12.46
CA VAL A 145 1.83 15.55 12.93
C VAL A 145 0.78 14.73 12.20
N VAL A 146 -0.07 14.00 12.91
CA VAL A 146 -1.15 13.22 12.29
C VAL A 146 -2.50 13.80 12.67
N SER A 147 -3.29 14.21 11.68
CA SER A 147 -4.58 14.88 11.91
C SER A 147 -5.49 14.65 10.70
N HIS A 148 -6.18 15.66 10.19
CA HIS A 148 -7.35 15.49 9.32
C HIS A 148 -7.31 16.34 8.05
N GLY A 149 -8.35 16.23 7.22
CA GLY A 149 -8.39 16.86 5.91
C GLY A 149 -8.69 18.35 6.01
N SER A 150 -9.83 18.68 6.60
CA SER A 150 -10.27 20.08 6.71
C SER A 150 -9.35 20.87 7.63
N TYR A 151 -8.83 20.25 8.69
CA TYR A 151 -7.81 20.84 9.55
C TYR A 151 -6.59 21.32 8.75
N MET A 152 -6.06 20.51 7.82
CA MET A 152 -4.95 20.95 6.96
C MET A 152 -5.37 22.12 6.08
N MET A 153 -6.55 22.06 5.47
CA MET A 153 -7.06 23.16 4.65
C MET A 153 -7.09 24.46 5.47
N HIS A 154 -7.83 24.51 6.59
CA HIS A 154 -7.90 25.72 7.40
C HIS A 154 -6.52 26.15 7.93
N LEU A 155 -5.63 25.20 8.27
CA LEU A 155 -4.24 25.52 8.67
C LEU A 155 -3.45 26.22 7.55
N MET A 156 -3.60 25.78 6.29
CA MET A 156 -2.99 26.43 5.13
C MET A 156 -3.44 27.89 5.02
N LYS A 157 -4.74 28.16 5.24
CA LYS A 157 -5.30 29.52 5.22
C LYS A 157 -4.81 30.37 6.38
N THR A 158 -4.89 29.87 7.62
CA THR A 158 -4.73 30.72 8.82
C THR A 158 -3.30 30.83 9.31
N LEU A 159 -2.57 29.71 9.40
CA LEU A 159 -1.22 29.68 9.96
C LEU A 159 -0.16 29.86 8.89
N LEU A 160 -0.36 29.21 7.73
CA LEU A 160 0.64 29.17 6.65
C LEU A 160 0.47 30.31 5.64
N SER A 161 -0.59 31.12 5.78
CA SER A 161 -0.92 32.26 4.90
C SER A 161 -0.88 31.89 3.41
N PHE A 162 -1.35 30.69 3.09
CA PHE A 162 -1.28 30.11 1.75
C PHE A 162 -2.58 30.40 0.98
N ASP A 163 -2.45 30.83 -0.28
CA ASP A 163 -3.62 31.05 -1.14
C ASP A 163 -4.19 29.70 -1.60
N GLN A 164 -5.31 29.32 -0.99
CA GLN A 164 -6.01 28.08 -1.31
C GLN A 164 -6.71 28.12 -2.67
N THR A 165 -7.01 29.30 -3.23
CA THR A 165 -7.86 29.43 -4.43
C THR A 165 -7.19 28.80 -5.64
N GLU A 166 -5.93 29.17 -5.88
CA GLU A 166 -5.12 28.61 -6.96
C GLU A 166 -4.89 27.11 -6.74
N TYR A 167 -4.60 26.72 -5.50
CA TYR A 167 -4.36 25.33 -5.13
C TYR A 167 -5.56 24.42 -5.37
N ILE A 168 -6.74 24.83 -4.91
CA ILE A 168 -8.00 24.08 -5.12
C ILE A 168 -8.31 23.99 -6.61
N THR A 169 -8.13 25.08 -7.35
CA THR A 169 -8.36 25.11 -8.80
C THR A 169 -7.43 24.13 -9.52
N ARG A 170 -6.14 24.13 -9.18
CA ARG A 170 -5.17 23.19 -9.73
C ARG A 170 -5.51 21.75 -9.36
N CYS A 171 -5.94 21.50 -8.12
CA CYS A 171 -6.34 20.15 -7.71
C CYS A 171 -7.56 19.64 -8.49
N ASN A 172 -8.57 20.49 -8.68
CA ASN A 172 -9.77 20.13 -9.44
C ASN A 172 -9.45 19.87 -10.93
N GLN A 173 -8.53 20.63 -11.53
CA GLN A 173 -8.07 20.40 -12.90
C GLN A 173 -7.31 19.07 -13.07
N LEU A 174 -6.63 18.61 -12.02
CA LEU A 174 -5.87 17.37 -12.00
C LEU A 174 -6.68 16.17 -11.48
N ASP A 175 -7.96 16.37 -11.13
CA ASP A 175 -8.81 15.35 -10.49
C ASP A 175 -8.13 14.69 -9.28
N ARG A 176 -7.48 15.52 -8.44
CA ARG A 176 -6.79 15.07 -7.22
C ARG A 176 -7.47 15.60 -5.96
N SER A 177 -7.38 14.82 -4.89
CA SER A 177 -7.78 15.28 -3.55
C SER A 177 -6.90 16.44 -3.07
N TRP A 178 -7.51 17.42 -2.40
CA TRP A 178 -6.81 18.52 -1.73
C TRP A 178 -5.99 18.05 -0.52
N MET A 179 -6.37 16.93 0.09
CA MET A 179 -5.60 16.28 1.14
C MET A 179 -5.94 14.79 1.10
N PRO A 180 -5.21 13.97 0.34
CA PRO A 180 -5.48 12.53 0.24
C PRO A 180 -5.50 11.87 1.63
N ASN A 181 -6.31 10.83 1.82
CA ASN A 181 -6.19 10.00 3.02
C ASN A 181 -4.77 9.41 3.11
N ALA A 182 -4.18 9.40 4.31
CA ALA A 182 -2.77 9.10 4.52
C ALA A 182 -1.78 9.99 3.71
N GLY A 183 -2.26 11.09 3.12
CA GLY A 183 -1.45 12.04 2.36
C GLY A 183 -0.51 12.85 3.25
N ILE A 184 0.55 13.39 2.67
CA ILE A 184 1.64 14.10 3.32
C ILE A 184 1.64 15.56 2.86
N CYS A 185 1.81 16.49 3.79
CA CYS A 185 2.11 17.90 3.53
C CYS A 185 3.34 18.29 4.36
N ILE A 186 4.27 19.08 3.81
CA ILE A 186 5.50 19.45 4.52
C ILE A 186 5.61 20.97 4.58
N PHE A 187 5.82 21.49 5.77
CA PHE A 187 6.02 22.92 6.00
C PHE A 187 7.04 23.15 7.11
N THR A 188 7.57 24.36 7.18
CA THR A 188 8.59 24.74 8.15
C THR A 188 8.14 25.92 8.99
N TYR A 189 8.58 25.93 10.23
CA TYR A 189 8.66 27.13 11.06
C TYR A 189 10.11 27.61 11.09
N GLU A 190 10.36 28.87 10.78
CA GLU A 190 11.69 29.48 10.88
C GLU A 190 11.58 30.90 11.44
N ASN A 191 12.13 31.09 12.65
CA ASN A 191 12.23 32.40 13.33
C ASN A 191 10.93 33.22 13.34
N GLY A 192 9.79 32.57 13.63
CA GLY A 192 8.49 33.23 13.72
C GLY A 192 7.67 33.21 12.44
N SER A 193 8.19 32.67 11.34
CA SER A 193 7.50 32.57 10.06
C SER A 193 7.22 31.13 9.68
N TRP A 194 6.05 30.90 9.06
CA TRP A 194 5.62 29.59 8.56
C TRP A 194 5.69 29.56 7.04
N LYS A 195 6.04 28.41 6.46
CA LYS A 195 6.11 28.25 5.00
C LYS A 195 5.85 26.81 4.59
N ILE A 196 4.95 26.62 3.63
CA ILE A 196 4.80 25.32 2.93
C ILE A 196 6.02 25.07 2.05
N ILE A 197 6.61 23.89 2.21
CA ILE A 197 7.71 23.38 1.39
C ILE A 197 7.16 22.42 0.34
N GLU A 198 6.21 21.58 0.75
CA GLU A 198 5.55 20.60 -0.09
C GLU A 198 4.04 20.63 0.14
N GLU A 199 3.29 20.88 -0.93
CA GLU A 199 1.83 20.81 -0.93
C GLU A 199 1.34 19.37 -0.64
N PRO A 200 0.07 19.21 -0.21
CA PRO A 200 -0.50 17.88 0.01
C PRO A 200 -0.33 16.92 -1.16
N MET A 201 0.27 15.76 -0.89
CA MET A 201 0.55 14.71 -1.86
C MET A 201 0.33 13.31 -1.30
N SER A 202 0.16 12.33 -2.17
CA SER A 202 0.13 10.91 -1.76
C SER A 202 1.53 10.39 -1.40
N ALA A 203 1.60 9.24 -0.74
CA ALA A 203 2.87 8.56 -0.45
C ALA A 203 3.67 8.21 -1.72
N ASP A 204 2.99 7.85 -2.81
CA ASP A 204 3.64 7.50 -4.09
C ASP A 204 4.24 8.74 -4.76
N GLU A 205 3.52 9.86 -4.73
CA GLU A 205 4.04 11.15 -5.19
C GLU A 205 5.24 11.60 -4.35
N TYR A 206 5.19 11.41 -3.03
CA TYR A 206 6.31 11.68 -2.14
C TYR A 206 7.54 10.87 -2.53
N ARG A 207 7.40 9.55 -2.76
CA ARG A 207 8.51 8.71 -3.22
C ARG A 207 9.04 9.20 -4.56
N GLN A 208 8.18 9.45 -5.53
CA GLN A 208 8.59 9.94 -6.84
C GLN A 208 9.45 11.22 -6.74
N LYS A 209 9.12 12.10 -5.79
CA LYS A 209 9.84 13.36 -5.61
C LYS A 209 11.12 13.24 -4.77
N HIS A 210 11.10 12.45 -3.69
CA HIS A 210 12.16 12.45 -2.68
C HIS A 210 13.04 11.20 -2.66
N GLU A 211 12.55 10.09 -3.20
CA GLU A 211 13.29 8.83 -3.31
C GLU A 211 12.88 8.09 -4.61
N PRO A 212 13.10 8.71 -5.78
CA PRO A 212 12.74 8.08 -7.04
C PRO A 212 13.52 6.77 -7.16
N LYS A 213 12.78 5.68 -7.32
CA LYS A 213 13.37 4.35 -7.36
C LYS A 213 12.58 3.44 -8.26
N LYS A 214 13.32 2.67 -9.06
CA LYS A 214 12.82 1.57 -9.88
C LYS A 214 13.51 0.28 -9.47
N MET A 215 12.74 -0.79 -9.36
CA MET A 215 13.27 -2.15 -9.23
C MET A 215 12.56 -3.09 -10.19
N THR A 216 13.22 -4.18 -10.56
CA THR A 216 12.66 -5.20 -11.45
C THR A 216 12.53 -6.53 -10.73
N PHE A 217 11.36 -7.16 -10.79
CA PHE A 217 11.14 -8.51 -10.31
C PHE A 217 11.12 -9.52 -11.45
N TYR A 218 11.76 -10.66 -11.21
CA TYR A 218 11.64 -11.87 -12.00
C TYR A 218 10.85 -12.88 -11.18
N TYR A 219 9.55 -12.92 -11.40
CA TYR A 219 8.67 -13.92 -10.82
C TYR A 219 8.82 -15.24 -11.59
N VAL A 220 9.15 -16.31 -10.88
CA VAL A 220 9.27 -17.66 -11.45
C VAL A 220 8.29 -18.59 -10.74
N ARG A 221 7.42 -19.25 -11.51
CA ARG A 221 6.61 -20.35 -10.97
C ARG A 221 7.52 -21.57 -10.74
N HIS A 222 7.35 -22.28 -9.63
CA HIS A 222 8.06 -23.53 -9.37
C HIS A 222 7.97 -24.54 -10.54
N GLY A 223 8.96 -25.44 -10.64
CA GLY A 223 8.98 -26.53 -11.61
C GLY A 223 7.82 -27.51 -11.44
N GLU A 224 7.53 -28.32 -12.45
CA GLU A 224 6.51 -29.35 -12.42
C GLU A 224 6.72 -30.32 -11.24
N THR A 225 5.62 -30.71 -10.60
CA THR A 225 5.60 -31.63 -9.45
C THR A 225 4.70 -32.83 -9.72
N LEU A 226 4.78 -33.86 -8.87
CA LEU A 226 3.91 -35.03 -8.97
C LEU A 226 2.41 -34.67 -8.93
N PHE A 227 2.01 -33.65 -8.15
CA PHE A 227 0.62 -33.21 -8.12
C PHE A 227 0.22 -32.47 -9.41
N ASN A 228 1.14 -31.76 -10.07
CA ASN A 228 0.84 -31.18 -11.39
C ASN A 228 0.54 -32.28 -12.41
N VAL A 229 1.40 -33.30 -12.48
CA VAL A 229 1.21 -34.45 -13.39
C VAL A 229 -0.09 -35.19 -13.11
N LYS A 230 -0.45 -35.32 -11.83
CA LYS A 230 -1.70 -35.97 -11.40
C LYS A 230 -2.93 -35.05 -11.50
N GLY A 231 -2.77 -33.81 -11.95
CA GLY A 231 -3.86 -32.82 -12.06
C GLY A 231 -4.54 -32.51 -10.72
N ARG A 232 -3.76 -32.43 -9.62
CA ARG A 232 -4.29 -32.17 -8.27
C ARG A 232 -4.10 -30.72 -7.86
N LEU A 233 -5.10 -30.15 -7.19
CA LEU A 233 -5.02 -28.80 -6.61
C LEU A 233 -4.04 -28.82 -5.43
N GLN A 234 -2.92 -28.09 -5.53
CA GLN A 234 -1.86 -28.18 -4.51
C GLN A 234 -2.14 -27.31 -3.30
N GLY A 235 -2.44 -26.03 -3.50
CA GLY A 235 -2.51 -25.08 -2.40
C GLY A 235 -1.26 -25.15 -1.51
N LEU A 236 -1.47 -25.31 -0.21
CA LEU A 236 -0.47 -25.51 0.83
C LEU A 236 0.10 -26.93 0.87
N CYS A 237 -0.56 -27.94 0.31
CA CYS A 237 0.04 -29.26 0.14
C CYS A 237 1.29 -29.17 -0.74
N ASP A 238 2.19 -30.13 -0.56
CA ASP A 238 3.43 -30.21 -1.32
C ASP A 238 3.63 -31.57 -1.94
N SER A 239 4.37 -31.60 -3.03
CA SER A 239 4.83 -32.83 -3.67
C SER A 239 6.15 -32.55 -4.39
N PRO A 240 7.07 -33.53 -4.47
CA PRO A 240 8.39 -33.30 -5.03
C PRO A 240 8.30 -32.91 -6.50
N LEU A 241 9.34 -32.19 -6.96
CA LEU A 241 9.56 -31.93 -8.37
C LEU A 241 9.68 -33.25 -9.14
N THR A 242 9.18 -33.28 -10.37
CA THR A 242 9.44 -34.37 -11.31
C THR A 242 10.81 -34.16 -11.96
N GLU A 243 11.31 -35.17 -12.69
CA GLU A 243 12.50 -34.99 -13.54
C GLU A 243 12.29 -33.84 -14.53
N ASN A 244 11.09 -33.71 -15.11
CA ASN A 244 10.75 -32.58 -15.98
C ASN A 244 10.74 -31.25 -15.22
N GLY A 245 10.25 -31.21 -13.97
CA GLY A 245 10.30 -30.02 -13.12
C GLY A 245 11.72 -29.56 -12.79
N ILE A 246 12.64 -30.51 -12.57
CA ILE A 246 14.06 -30.23 -12.40
C ILE A 246 14.63 -29.62 -13.69
N HIS A 247 14.40 -30.24 -14.85
CA HIS A 247 14.84 -29.69 -16.14
C HIS A 247 14.24 -28.30 -16.42
N GLN A 248 12.99 -28.03 -16.03
CA GLN A 248 12.38 -26.70 -16.14
C GLN A 248 13.13 -25.67 -15.28
N ALA A 249 13.50 -26.02 -14.05
CA ALA A 249 14.28 -25.15 -13.18
C ALA A 249 15.70 -24.89 -13.74
N GLU A 250 16.37 -25.92 -14.29
CA GLU A 250 17.66 -25.80 -14.96
C GLU A 250 17.58 -24.93 -16.23
N ASN A 251 16.53 -25.10 -17.04
CA ASN A 251 16.29 -24.25 -18.20
C ASN A 251 16.10 -22.79 -17.77
N THR A 252 15.38 -22.54 -16.66
CA THR A 252 15.24 -21.19 -16.11
C THR A 252 16.58 -20.64 -15.61
N ARG A 253 17.41 -21.44 -14.93
CA ARG A 253 18.79 -21.06 -14.56
C ARG A 253 19.57 -20.59 -15.79
N ASP A 254 19.54 -21.37 -16.86
CA ASP A 254 20.32 -21.12 -18.07
C ASP A 254 19.81 -19.89 -18.83
N LYS A 255 18.49 -19.66 -18.88
CA LYS A 255 17.88 -18.44 -19.43
C LYS A 255 18.26 -17.19 -18.65
N LEU A 256 18.37 -17.30 -17.32
CA LEU A 256 18.66 -16.18 -16.42
C LEU A 256 20.15 -16.02 -16.11
N LYS A 257 21.04 -16.82 -16.69
CA LYS A 257 22.49 -16.85 -16.35
C LYS A 257 23.19 -15.49 -16.42
N ASN A 258 22.75 -14.61 -17.32
CA ASN A 258 23.32 -13.27 -17.52
C ASN A 258 22.55 -12.17 -16.78
N THR A 259 21.49 -12.52 -16.05
CA THR A 259 20.75 -11.59 -15.20
C THR A 259 21.45 -11.52 -13.84
N GLU A 260 21.90 -10.33 -13.44
CA GLU A 260 22.41 -10.09 -12.10
C GLU A 260 21.24 -9.83 -11.14
N PHE A 261 21.20 -10.57 -10.03
CA PHE A 261 20.19 -10.39 -9.00
C PHE A 261 20.83 -9.74 -7.78
N ALA A 262 20.24 -8.65 -7.30
CA ALA A 262 20.63 -8.01 -6.05
C ALA A 262 20.14 -8.82 -4.84
N SER A 263 18.97 -9.46 -4.97
CA SER A 263 18.40 -10.35 -3.96
C SER A 263 17.53 -11.43 -4.59
N ALA A 264 17.29 -12.50 -3.84
CA ALA A 264 16.39 -13.58 -4.22
C ALA A 264 15.47 -13.95 -3.06
N TYR A 265 14.21 -14.20 -3.37
CA TYR A 265 13.20 -14.64 -2.43
C TYR A 265 12.48 -15.88 -2.96
N CYS A 266 12.05 -16.76 -2.07
CA CYS A 266 11.21 -17.89 -2.46
C CYS A 266 10.16 -18.22 -1.42
N SER A 267 9.09 -18.87 -1.88
CA SER A 267 8.10 -19.45 -1.00
C SER A 267 8.71 -20.49 -0.06
N THR A 268 8.17 -20.56 1.16
CA THR A 268 8.48 -21.62 2.13
C THR A 268 8.12 -23.05 1.72
N ALA A 269 7.36 -23.25 0.63
CA ALA A 269 7.04 -24.58 0.10
C ALA A 269 8.29 -25.24 -0.52
N GLU A 270 8.47 -26.53 -0.29
CA GLU A 270 9.66 -27.30 -0.71
C GLU A 270 9.85 -27.26 -2.22
N ARG A 271 8.80 -27.51 -3.02
CA ARG A 271 8.87 -27.41 -4.49
C ARG A 271 9.40 -26.06 -5.01
N ALA A 272 9.11 -24.97 -4.30
CA ALA A 272 9.56 -23.62 -4.67
C ALA A 272 11.00 -23.37 -4.19
N ARG A 273 11.37 -23.91 -3.03
CA ARG A 273 12.75 -23.88 -2.52
C ARG A 273 13.68 -24.66 -3.43
N ASP A 274 13.33 -25.90 -3.78
CA ASP A 274 14.11 -26.74 -4.70
C ASP A 274 14.31 -26.05 -6.06
N THR A 275 13.23 -25.45 -6.59
CA THR A 275 13.31 -24.68 -7.83
C THR A 275 14.26 -23.47 -7.70
N ALA A 276 14.16 -22.72 -6.60
CA ALA A 276 15.02 -21.56 -6.36
C ALA A 276 16.49 -21.96 -6.18
N GLU A 277 16.76 -23.05 -5.47
CA GLU A 277 18.09 -23.60 -5.29
C GLU A 277 18.73 -23.96 -6.63
N ILE A 278 17.99 -24.65 -7.52
CA ILE A 278 18.47 -24.97 -8.87
C ILE A 278 18.76 -23.70 -9.69
N ILE A 279 17.86 -22.72 -9.68
CA ILE A 279 18.03 -21.45 -10.41
C ILE A 279 19.26 -20.66 -9.93
N LEU A 280 19.58 -20.75 -8.64
CA LEU A 280 20.68 -20.03 -8.02
C LEU A 280 22.02 -20.80 -8.03
N GLN A 281 22.05 -22.05 -8.52
CA GLN A 281 23.29 -22.81 -8.64
C GLN A 281 24.37 -22.03 -9.40
N GLY A 282 25.57 -22.00 -8.85
CA GLY A 282 26.71 -21.26 -9.41
C GLY A 282 26.75 -19.76 -9.06
N ARG A 283 25.75 -19.24 -8.32
CA ARG A 283 25.74 -17.86 -7.80
C ARG A 283 26.14 -17.85 -6.33
N ASN A 284 26.77 -16.76 -5.90
CA ASN A 284 27.07 -16.52 -4.49
C ASN A 284 25.89 -15.86 -3.76
N MET A 285 24.72 -16.50 -3.80
CA MET A 285 23.52 -16.04 -3.10
C MET A 285 22.57 -17.20 -2.79
N GLN A 286 21.71 -17.02 -1.80
CA GLN A 286 20.62 -17.93 -1.49
C GLN A 286 19.31 -17.15 -1.42
N ALA A 287 18.20 -17.82 -1.72
CA ALA A 287 16.89 -17.21 -1.62
C ALA A 287 16.45 -17.08 -0.15
N VAL A 288 15.98 -15.90 0.24
CA VAL A 288 15.33 -15.68 1.53
C VAL A 288 13.91 -16.24 1.47
N TRP A 289 13.54 -17.07 2.45
CA TRP A 289 12.22 -17.69 2.47
C TRP A 289 11.19 -16.75 3.07
N ASP A 290 10.07 -16.57 2.37
CA ASP A 290 8.96 -15.75 2.87
C ASP A 290 7.63 -16.49 2.74
N LYS A 291 6.88 -16.54 3.85
CA LYS A 291 5.59 -17.23 3.91
C LYS A 291 4.49 -16.46 3.16
N ARG A 292 4.63 -15.14 3.01
CA ARG A 292 3.68 -14.25 2.33
C ARG A 292 3.60 -14.48 0.82
N ILE A 293 4.56 -15.18 0.24
CA ILE A 293 4.60 -15.57 -1.18
C ILE A 293 4.33 -17.07 -1.38
N ARG A 294 3.76 -17.76 -0.38
CA ARG A 294 3.25 -19.13 -0.51
C ARG A 294 2.01 -19.21 -1.40
N GLU A 295 1.72 -20.40 -1.92
CA GLU A 295 0.52 -20.63 -2.73
C GLU A 295 -0.76 -20.30 -1.94
N ILE A 296 -1.83 -20.01 -2.67
CA ILE A 296 -3.17 -19.80 -2.12
C ILE A 296 -3.62 -21.03 -1.31
N TYR A 297 -4.08 -20.82 -0.08
CA TYR A 297 -4.69 -21.87 0.73
C TYR A 297 -6.07 -22.25 0.19
N CYS A 298 -6.22 -23.48 -0.32
CA CYS A 298 -7.47 -23.92 -0.95
C CYS A 298 -8.43 -24.65 0.00
N GLY A 299 -8.15 -24.66 1.30
CA GLY A 299 -9.01 -25.27 2.31
C GLY A 299 -9.20 -26.78 2.07
N LYS A 300 -10.45 -27.25 2.19
CA LYS A 300 -10.81 -28.66 2.01
C LYS A 300 -10.59 -29.22 0.61
N LEU A 301 -10.27 -28.37 -0.38
CA LEU A 301 -10.06 -28.79 -1.77
C LEU A 301 -8.61 -29.18 -2.07
N GLU A 302 -7.69 -29.02 -1.12
CA GLU A 302 -6.29 -29.38 -1.32
C GLU A 302 -6.12 -30.88 -1.55
N GLY A 303 -5.36 -31.22 -2.59
CA GLY A 303 -5.14 -32.58 -3.05
C GLY A 303 -6.25 -33.14 -3.94
N GLU A 304 -7.40 -32.47 -4.08
CA GLU A 304 -8.48 -32.93 -4.95
C GLU A 304 -8.05 -33.00 -6.42
N ALA A 305 -8.58 -34.00 -7.13
CA ALA A 305 -8.18 -34.30 -8.50
C ALA A 305 -9.06 -33.57 -9.53
N GLY A 306 -8.43 -33.10 -10.60
CA GLY A 306 -9.08 -32.45 -11.73
C GLY A 306 -9.18 -30.94 -11.58
N PHE A 307 -8.91 -30.23 -12.68
CA PHE A 307 -9.15 -28.80 -12.80
C PHE A 307 -10.46 -28.56 -13.57
N ASN A 308 -11.58 -28.92 -12.96
CA ASN A 308 -12.91 -28.82 -13.58
C ASN A 308 -13.96 -28.36 -12.56
N GLY A 309 -15.17 -28.09 -13.04
CA GLY A 309 -16.33 -27.74 -12.22
C GLY A 309 -16.02 -26.67 -11.18
N GLU A 310 -16.29 -27.01 -9.92
CA GLU A 310 -16.11 -26.10 -8.79
C GLU A 310 -14.65 -25.69 -8.55
N ILE A 311 -13.68 -26.58 -8.78
CA ILE A 311 -12.25 -26.25 -8.60
C ILE A 311 -11.81 -25.20 -9.62
N LYS A 312 -12.18 -25.38 -10.90
CA LYS A 312 -11.86 -24.40 -11.95
C LYS A 312 -12.54 -23.07 -11.66
N LYS A 313 -13.83 -23.09 -11.31
CA LYS A 313 -14.59 -21.88 -10.96
C LYS A 313 -13.93 -21.10 -9.83
N ARG A 314 -13.64 -21.74 -8.70
CA ARG A 314 -13.00 -21.10 -7.54
C ARG A 314 -11.60 -20.58 -7.83
N PHE A 315 -10.84 -21.26 -8.67
CA PHE A 315 -9.52 -20.76 -9.06
C PHE A 315 -9.63 -19.46 -9.88
N LEU A 316 -10.58 -19.41 -10.81
CA LEU A 316 -10.81 -18.24 -11.67
C LEU A 316 -11.44 -17.07 -10.90
N GLU A 317 -12.34 -17.34 -9.95
CA GLU A 317 -12.99 -16.32 -9.12
C GLU A 317 -12.11 -15.89 -7.94
N GLY A 318 -11.37 -16.82 -7.35
CA GLY A 318 -10.50 -16.59 -6.20
C GLY A 318 -11.21 -16.70 -4.85
N HIS A 319 -12.25 -17.53 -4.72
CA HIS A 319 -13.03 -17.68 -3.50
C HIS A 319 -12.87 -19.06 -2.85
N TYR A 320 -12.34 -19.10 -1.62
CA TYR A 320 -12.08 -20.33 -0.86
C TYR A 320 -12.47 -20.24 0.63
N ARG A 321 -12.84 -19.08 1.17
CA ARG A 321 -13.15 -18.94 2.62
C ARG A 321 -14.22 -19.91 3.13
N ASP A 322 -15.27 -20.15 2.37
CA ASP A 322 -16.38 -21.04 2.76
C ASP A 322 -15.97 -22.53 2.80
N VAL A 323 -14.89 -22.91 2.10
CA VAL A 323 -14.26 -24.24 2.21
C VAL A 323 -13.06 -24.24 3.16
N GLY A 324 -12.87 -23.17 3.93
CA GLY A 324 -11.82 -23.01 4.93
C GLY A 324 -10.47 -22.59 4.38
N GLY A 325 -10.40 -22.12 3.12
CA GLY A 325 -9.21 -21.56 2.49
C GLY A 325 -9.09 -20.05 2.65
N GLU A 326 -8.22 -19.42 1.85
CA GLU A 326 -8.05 -17.97 1.75
C GLU A 326 -8.58 -17.44 0.41
N ASP A 327 -9.25 -16.28 0.42
CA ASP A 327 -9.69 -15.64 -0.82
C ASP A 327 -8.52 -14.91 -1.49
N ARG A 328 -8.70 -14.57 -2.76
CA ARG A 328 -7.71 -13.80 -3.55
C ARG A 328 -7.32 -12.50 -2.86
N GLU A 329 -8.24 -11.82 -2.21
CA GLU A 329 -7.98 -10.58 -1.48
C GLU A 329 -7.01 -10.80 -0.30
N ASP A 330 -7.11 -11.92 0.42
CA ASP A 330 -6.18 -12.28 1.49
C ASP A 330 -4.78 -12.50 0.91
N ALA A 331 -4.69 -13.27 -0.18
CA ALA A 331 -3.45 -13.55 -0.87
C ALA A 331 -2.82 -12.26 -1.44
N ALA A 332 -3.63 -11.35 -1.98
CA ALA A 332 -3.19 -10.05 -2.50
C ALA A 332 -2.65 -9.15 -1.39
N LYS A 333 -3.27 -9.17 -0.19
CA LYS A 333 -2.81 -8.42 0.98
C LYS A 333 -1.39 -8.86 1.38
N ARG A 334 -1.16 -10.15 1.60
CA ARG A 334 0.17 -10.66 1.96
C ARG A 334 1.20 -10.46 0.85
N LEU A 335 0.81 -10.58 -0.43
CA LEU A 335 1.71 -10.27 -1.55
C LEU A 335 2.11 -8.79 -1.57
N ARG A 336 1.18 -7.86 -1.33
CA ARG A 336 1.47 -6.42 -1.25
C ARG A 336 2.46 -6.10 -0.14
N GLU A 337 2.25 -6.68 1.04
CA GLU A 337 3.17 -6.52 2.17
C GLU A 337 4.59 -7.01 1.83
N PHE A 338 4.70 -8.17 1.18
CA PHE A 338 5.99 -8.67 0.70
C PHE A 338 6.64 -7.73 -0.32
N LEU A 339 5.89 -7.28 -1.34
CA LEU A 339 6.42 -6.42 -2.41
C LEU A 339 6.90 -5.07 -1.87
N ARG A 340 6.18 -4.49 -0.91
CA ARG A 340 6.58 -3.25 -0.22
C ARG A 340 7.87 -3.43 0.56
N ASP A 341 8.00 -4.50 1.35
CA ASP A 341 9.22 -4.75 2.12
C ASP A 341 10.43 -5.04 1.22
N ALA A 342 10.23 -5.82 0.16
CA ALA A 342 11.26 -6.07 -0.84
C ALA A 342 11.68 -4.78 -1.54
N TYR A 343 10.72 -3.91 -1.88
CA TYR A 343 10.98 -2.58 -2.43
C TYR A 343 11.76 -1.73 -1.44
N ASP A 344 11.39 -1.68 -0.16
CA ASP A 344 12.05 -0.84 0.82
C ASP A 344 13.51 -1.20 1.07
N GLN A 345 13.84 -2.49 0.97
CA GLN A 345 15.19 -3.03 1.12
C GLN A 345 16.06 -2.89 -0.14
N ALA A 346 15.43 -2.83 -1.32
CA ALA A 346 16.13 -2.71 -2.59
C ALA A 346 16.72 -1.30 -2.81
N ALA A 347 17.86 -1.24 -3.48
CA ALA A 347 18.42 -0.04 -4.08
C ALA A 347 17.75 0.28 -5.43
N ASP A 348 18.03 1.48 -5.96
CA ASP A 348 17.56 1.85 -7.29
C ASP A 348 18.29 1.05 -8.38
N GLY A 349 17.51 0.55 -9.35
CA GLY A 349 17.95 -0.35 -10.40
C GLY A 349 18.03 -1.83 -10.01
N ASP A 350 17.78 -2.19 -8.76
CA ASP A 350 17.90 -3.58 -8.30
C ASP A 350 16.98 -4.52 -9.07
N THR A 351 17.53 -5.69 -9.38
CA THR A 351 16.79 -6.81 -9.95
C THR A 351 16.64 -7.91 -8.91
N VAL A 352 15.42 -8.41 -8.72
CA VAL A 352 15.05 -9.35 -7.65
C VAL A 352 14.46 -10.62 -8.25
N LEU A 353 14.99 -11.78 -7.85
CA LEU A 353 14.39 -13.08 -8.17
C LEU A 353 13.29 -13.41 -7.14
N LEU A 354 12.12 -13.84 -7.61
CA LEU A 354 11.00 -14.26 -6.76
C LEU A 354 10.46 -15.61 -7.24
N VAL A 355 10.69 -16.69 -6.48
CA VAL A 355 10.20 -18.03 -6.83
C VAL A 355 8.95 -18.40 -6.03
N SER A 356 7.83 -18.61 -6.70
CA SER A 356 6.52 -18.84 -6.08
C SER A 356 5.65 -19.77 -6.97
N HIS A 357 4.34 -19.54 -7.08
CA HIS A 357 3.36 -20.55 -7.49
C HIS A 357 2.37 -20.09 -8.57
N GLY A 358 1.58 -21.02 -9.11
CA GLY A 358 0.63 -20.71 -10.17
C GLY A 358 -0.54 -19.83 -9.70
N GLY A 359 -1.15 -20.13 -8.55
CA GLY A 359 -2.24 -19.33 -7.99
C GLY A 359 -1.74 -17.96 -7.50
N MET A 360 -0.60 -17.92 -6.81
CA MET A 360 0.01 -16.65 -6.42
C MET A 360 0.36 -15.77 -7.64
N TYR A 361 0.74 -16.37 -8.76
CA TYR A 361 0.92 -15.63 -10.00
C TYR A 361 -0.40 -15.04 -10.53
N THR A 362 -1.53 -15.76 -10.46
CA THR A 362 -2.82 -15.19 -10.86
C THR A 362 -3.26 -14.06 -9.93
N VAL A 363 -2.95 -14.12 -8.64
CA VAL A 363 -3.13 -13.00 -7.69
C VAL A 363 -2.33 -11.78 -8.14
N LEU A 364 -1.05 -11.95 -8.48
CA LEU A 364 -0.21 -10.86 -9.00
C LEU A 364 -0.84 -10.23 -10.25
N LEU A 365 -1.22 -11.05 -11.23
CA LEU A 365 -1.79 -10.57 -12.48
C LEU A 365 -3.12 -9.84 -12.28
N ASN A 366 -4.01 -10.36 -11.44
CA ASN A 366 -5.33 -9.78 -11.23
C ASN A 366 -5.28 -8.53 -10.36
N SER A 367 -4.64 -8.62 -9.18
CA SER A 367 -4.72 -7.59 -8.15
C SER A 367 -3.77 -6.42 -8.36
N PHE A 368 -2.75 -6.58 -9.22
CA PHE A 368 -1.73 -5.53 -9.46
C PHE A 368 -1.62 -5.10 -10.92
N PHE A 369 -1.99 -5.95 -11.88
CA PHE A 369 -2.00 -5.60 -13.31
C PHE A 369 -3.41 -5.53 -13.90
N HIS A 370 -4.45 -5.73 -13.09
CA HIS A 370 -5.85 -5.67 -13.51
C HIS A 370 -6.18 -6.60 -14.70
N ILE A 371 -5.48 -7.74 -14.78
CA ILE A 371 -5.72 -8.73 -15.81
C ILE A 371 -6.88 -9.62 -15.39
N ASP A 372 -7.87 -9.75 -16.27
CA ASP A 372 -8.96 -10.71 -16.16
C ASP A 372 -8.42 -12.13 -16.32
N ILE A 373 -8.48 -12.91 -15.24
CA ILE A 373 -7.93 -14.27 -15.19
C ILE A 373 -8.78 -15.22 -16.02
N GLU A 374 -10.09 -15.07 -16.05
CA GLU A 374 -10.97 -15.92 -16.84
C GLU A 374 -10.70 -15.74 -18.33
N GLN A 375 -10.65 -14.49 -18.80
CA GLN A 375 -10.31 -14.20 -20.20
C GLN A 375 -8.91 -14.69 -20.57
N MET A 376 -7.93 -14.56 -19.66
CA MET A 376 -6.58 -15.08 -19.88
C MET A 376 -6.58 -16.60 -20.09
N PHE A 377 -7.34 -17.34 -19.28
CA PHE A 377 -7.46 -18.80 -19.39
C PHE A 377 -8.20 -19.22 -20.65
N GLN A 378 -9.33 -18.57 -20.98
CA GLN A 378 -10.08 -18.83 -22.22
C GLN A 378 -9.21 -18.63 -23.47
N LYS A 379 -8.42 -17.54 -23.51
CA LYS A 379 -7.48 -17.27 -24.60
C LYS A 379 -6.40 -18.36 -24.71
N ALA A 380 -5.83 -18.79 -23.58
CA ALA A 380 -4.81 -19.83 -23.58
C ALA A 380 -5.37 -21.19 -24.03
N GLU A 381 -6.60 -21.52 -23.65
CA GLU A 381 -7.32 -22.72 -24.09
C GLU A 381 -7.56 -22.71 -25.61
N ALA A 382 -8.00 -21.58 -26.17
CA ALA A 382 -8.15 -21.41 -27.62
C ALA A 382 -6.81 -21.54 -28.38
N GLU A 383 -5.71 -21.10 -27.76
CA GLU A 383 -4.35 -21.18 -28.30
C GLU A 383 -3.65 -22.52 -27.98
N GLN A 384 -4.32 -23.46 -27.30
CA GLN A 384 -3.78 -24.75 -26.87
C GLN A 384 -2.45 -24.64 -26.10
N ARG A 385 -2.34 -23.64 -25.21
CA ARG A 385 -1.16 -23.42 -24.38
C ARG A 385 -1.52 -23.37 -22.89
N ASP A 386 -0.53 -23.64 -22.04
CA ASP A 386 -0.66 -23.39 -20.61
C ASP A 386 -0.63 -21.87 -20.34
N PRO A 387 -1.65 -21.28 -19.68
CA PRO A 387 -1.63 -19.86 -19.29
C PRO A 387 -0.60 -19.53 -18.22
N ILE A 388 -0.15 -20.52 -17.44
CA ILE A 388 0.69 -20.36 -16.26
C ILE A 388 1.78 -21.45 -16.19
N PRO A 389 2.61 -21.68 -17.22
CA PRO A 389 3.51 -22.84 -17.27
C PRO A 389 4.45 -22.94 -16.07
N ASN A 390 4.69 -24.16 -15.57
CA ASN A 390 5.72 -24.42 -14.56
C ASN A 390 7.10 -23.94 -15.08
N GLY A 391 7.91 -23.35 -14.20
CA GLY A 391 9.17 -22.68 -14.57
C GLY A 391 8.99 -21.42 -15.44
N GLY A 392 7.76 -21.00 -15.75
CA GLY A 392 7.47 -19.77 -16.47
C GLY A 392 7.94 -18.52 -15.71
N ILE A 393 8.33 -17.50 -16.47
CA ILE A 393 8.94 -16.27 -15.94
C ILE A 393 8.02 -15.09 -16.26
N CYS A 394 7.71 -14.27 -15.26
CA CYS A 394 7.07 -12.99 -15.42
C CYS A 394 7.99 -11.88 -14.92
N ILE A 395 8.24 -10.88 -15.75
CA ILE A 395 9.08 -9.74 -15.43
C ILE A 395 8.16 -8.53 -15.25
N PHE A 396 8.30 -7.85 -14.12
CA PHE A 396 7.57 -6.62 -13.83
C PHE A 396 8.47 -5.65 -13.09
N SER A 397 8.20 -4.35 -13.19
CA SER A 397 8.89 -3.33 -12.40
C SER A 397 7.99 -2.77 -11.32
N MET A 398 8.61 -2.34 -10.23
CA MET A 398 8.01 -1.42 -9.28
C MET A 398 8.77 -0.09 -9.35
N GLU A 399 8.05 0.99 -9.63
CA GLU A 399 8.60 2.34 -9.74
C GLU A 399 7.76 3.30 -8.89
N ASN A 400 8.36 3.90 -7.86
CA ASN A 400 7.70 4.87 -6.98
C ASN A 400 6.36 4.37 -6.39
N GLY A 401 6.29 3.09 -6.03
CA GLY A 401 5.08 2.45 -5.50
C GLY A 401 4.12 1.90 -6.57
N LYS A 402 4.29 2.25 -7.84
CA LYS A 402 3.48 1.71 -8.95
C LYS A 402 4.10 0.43 -9.50
N ILE A 403 3.27 -0.53 -9.89
CA ILE A 403 3.72 -1.81 -10.45
C ILE A 403 3.31 -1.89 -11.92
N GLU A 404 4.26 -2.25 -12.78
CA GLU A 404 4.05 -2.35 -14.22
C GLU A 404 4.55 -3.69 -14.76
N LEU A 405 3.70 -4.39 -15.52
CA LEU A 405 4.08 -5.62 -16.19
C LEU A 405 4.99 -5.31 -17.39
N ILE A 406 6.20 -5.87 -17.41
CA ILE A 406 7.16 -5.70 -18.51
C ILE A 406 6.98 -6.81 -19.54
N LYS A 407 7.01 -8.07 -19.11
CA LYS A 407 7.00 -9.22 -20.03
C LYS A 407 6.51 -10.50 -19.35
N LYS A 408 5.81 -11.33 -20.10
CA LYS A 408 5.56 -12.75 -19.78
C LYS A 408 6.42 -13.62 -20.70
N MET A 409 7.20 -14.53 -20.15
CA MET A 409 8.04 -15.47 -20.91
C MET A 409 7.60 -16.92 -20.63
N ALA A 410 7.16 -17.61 -21.67
CA ALA A 410 6.95 -19.06 -21.62
C ALA A 410 8.28 -19.79 -21.81
N LEU A 411 8.42 -20.99 -21.25
CA LEU A 411 9.64 -21.79 -21.41
C LEU A 411 9.86 -22.27 -22.86
N HIS A 412 8.80 -22.36 -23.68
CA HIS A 412 8.86 -22.87 -25.06
C HIS A 412 9.17 -21.80 -26.13
N GLN A 413 9.68 -20.64 -25.73
CA GLN A 413 10.23 -19.63 -26.64
C GLN A 413 11.70 -19.34 -26.36
#